data_AF-A0A2D7F0F4-F1
#
_entry.id   AF-A0A2D7F0F4-F1
#
_cell.length_a   1.000
_cell.length_b   1.000
_cell.length_c   1.000
_cell.angle_alpha   90.00
_cell.angle_beta   90.00
_cell.angle_gamma   90.00
#
_symmetry.space_group_name_H-M   'P 1'
#
loop_
_entity.id
_entity.type
_entity.pdbx_description
1 polymer ?
#
loop_
_entity_poly.entity_id
_entity_poly.type
_entity_poly.pdbx_seq_one_letter_code
_entity_poly.pdbx_strand_id
1 'polypeptide(L)'
;MIYNNVELHNIEEALEIAGTVRPQRVPEAIRLKLNIDAQKKMLSPANAEIRFVSEGPSVRLTLSSEGQTDATIFNGPFQSK
;
A
#
# COMPACT_ATOMS: atom_id res chain seq x y z
N MET A 1 3.82 7.49 -4.38
CA MET A 1 3.91 8.47 -3.26
C MET A 1 5.03 8.08 -2.32
N ILE A 2 5.63 9.02 -1.59
CA ILE A 2 6.62 8.71 -0.54
C ILE A 2 5.93 8.75 0.83
N TYR A 3 6.14 7.71 1.64
CA TYR A 3 5.64 7.60 3.02
C TYR A 3 6.75 7.01 3.89
N ASN A 4 7.18 7.68 4.97
CA ASN A 4 8.23 7.19 5.89
C ASN A 4 9.45 6.55 5.19
N ASN A 5 10.03 7.23 4.20
CA ASN A 5 11.17 6.77 3.40
C ASN A 5 10.95 5.49 2.57
N VAL A 6 9.69 5.07 2.38
CA VAL A 6 9.31 4.05 1.40
C VAL A 6 8.52 4.68 0.27
N GLU A 7 8.69 4.15 -0.94
CA GLU A 7 7.92 4.52 -2.12
C GLU A 7 6.73 3.57 -2.27
N LEU A 8 5.52 4.10 -2.14
CA LEU A 8 4.29 3.38 -2.38
C LEU A 8 3.86 3.61 -3.83
N HIS A 9 3.88 2.55 -4.64
CA HIS A 9 3.40 2.57 -6.03
C HIS A 9 1.95 2.14 -6.11
N ASN A 10 1.23 2.75 -7.08
CA ASN A 10 -0.19 2.56 -7.29
C ASN A 10 -1.06 2.95 -6.07
N ILE A 11 -0.51 3.76 -5.16
CA ILE A 11 -1.18 4.32 -4.01
C ILE A 11 -1.25 5.84 -4.19
N GLU A 12 -2.47 6.36 -4.07
CA GLU A 12 -2.75 7.79 -4.15
C GLU A 12 -2.80 8.42 -2.75
N GLU A 13 -3.31 7.70 -1.76
CA GLU A 13 -3.45 8.19 -0.39
C GLU A 13 -3.01 7.13 0.62
N ALA A 14 -2.24 7.54 1.62
CA ALA A 14 -1.90 6.73 2.78
C ALA A 14 -2.68 7.27 3.97
N LEU A 15 -3.76 6.59 4.34
CA LEU A 15 -4.66 7.04 5.40
C LEU A 15 -4.25 6.44 6.75
N GLU A 16 -3.95 7.29 7.73
CA GLU A 16 -3.68 6.84 9.09
C GLU A 16 -4.97 6.44 9.81
N ILE A 17 -4.99 5.22 10.35
CA ILE A 17 -6.14 4.65 11.07
C ILE A 17 -5.62 3.91 12.30
N ALA A 18 -5.97 4.41 13.49
CA ALA A 18 -5.63 3.77 14.77
C ALA A 18 -4.15 3.35 14.92
N GLY A 19 -3.23 4.19 14.46
CA GLY A 19 -1.78 3.91 14.52
C GLY A 19 -1.27 2.97 13.43
N THR A 20 -2.11 2.57 12.48
CA THR A 20 -1.74 1.85 11.26
C THR A 20 -1.94 2.73 10.04
N VAL A 21 -1.42 2.28 8.90
CA VAL A 21 -1.54 2.99 7.63
C VAL A 21 -2.30 2.11 6.67
N ARG A 22 -3.41 2.64 6.14
CA ARG A 22 -4.16 2.02 5.06
C ARG A 22 -3.75 2.67 3.73
N PRO A 23 -2.95 1.99 2.89
CA PRO A 23 -2.66 2.48 1.55
C PRO A 23 -3.90 2.35 0.65
N GLN A 24 -4.27 3.43 -0.04
CA GLN A 24 -5.46 3.52 -0.88
C GLN A 24 -5.11 3.97 -2.29
N ARG A 25 -5.66 3.26 -3.29
CA ARG A 25 -5.48 3.58 -4.71
C ARG A 25 -6.36 4.75 -5.17
N VAL A 26 -7.31 5.14 -4.34
CA VAL A 26 -8.27 6.21 -4.58
C VAL A 26 -8.41 6.98 -3.25
N PRO A 27 -8.44 8.33 -3.27
CA PRO A 27 -8.61 9.11 -2.04
C PRO A 27 -9.91 8.73 -1.32
N GLU A 28 -9.91 8.76 0.01
CA GLU A 28 -11.04 8.37 0.85
C GLU A 28 -12.30 9.17 0.50
N ALA A 29 -12.13 10.48 0.30
CA ALA A 29 -13.21 11.39 -0.07
C ALA A 29 -13.87 11.04 -1.42
N ILE A 30 -13.14 10.37 -2.32
CA ILE A 30 -13.67 9.88 -3.60
C ILE A 30 -14.26 8.48 -3.43
N ARG A 31 -13.58 7.59 -2.68
CA ARG A 31 -14.05 6.23 -2.38
C ARG A 31 -15.46 6.28 -1.80
N LEU A 32 -15.72 7.13 -0.81
CA LEU A 32 -17.01 7.27 -0.12
C LEU A 32 -18.16 7.78 -1.02
N LYS A 33 -17.86 8.29 -2.23
CA LYS A 33 -18.88 8.69 -3.21
C LYS A 33 -19.28 7.57 -4.17
N LEU A 34 -18.59 6.44 -4.14
CA LEU A 34 -18.92 5.27 -4.95
C LEU A 34 -20.13 4.52 -4.35
N ASN A 35 -20.75 3.63 -5.12
CA ASN A 35 -21.74 2.70 -4.56
C ASN A 35 -21.09 1.76 -3.51
N ILE A 36 -21.93 1.12 -2.69
CA ILE A 36 -21.49 0.31 -1.53
C ILE A 36 -20.50 -0.78 -1.93
N ASP A 37 -20.73 -1.47 -3.06
CA ASP A 37 -19.85 -2.56 -3.49
C ASP A 37 -18.50 -2.05 -3.98
N ALA A 38 -18.51 -0.93 -4.73
CA ALA A 38 -17.29 -0.28 -5.19
C ALA A 38 -16.49 0.31 -4.03
N GLN A 39 -17.15 0.89 -3.00
CA GLN A 39 -16.50 1.35 -1.78
C GLN A 39 -15.68 0.25 -1.11
N LYS A 40 -16.24 -0.96 -1.03
CA LYS A 40 -15.58 -2.13 -0.44
C LYS A 40 -14.45 -2.63 -1.35
N LYS A 41 -14.69 -2.77 -2.66
CA LYS A 41 -13.68 -3.22 -3.63
C LYS A 41 -12.46 -2.30 -3.68
N MET A 42 -12.65 -0.99 -3.50
CA MET A 42 -11.54 -0.03 -3.50
C MET A 42 -10.61 -0.13 -2.28
N LEU A 43 -11.00 -0.85 -1.23
CA LEU A 43 -10.11 -1.16 -0.10
C LEU A 43 -9.09 -2.27 -0.43
N SER A 44 -9.25 -2.97 -1.56
CA SER A 44 -8.29 -3.97 -2.01
C SER A 44 -6.96 -3.34 -2.43
N PRO A 45 -5.81 -3.83 -1.91
CA PRO A 45 -4.48 -3.34 -2.26
C PRO A 45 -3.98 -3.90 -3.60
N ALA A 46 -4.88 -4.21 -4.54
CA ALA A 46 -4.54 -4.84 -5.81
C ALA A 46 -3.47 -4.06 -6.58
N ASN A 47 -2.37 -4.74 -6.93
CA ASN A 47 -1.21 -4.16 -7.61
C ASN A 47 -0.59 -2.97 -6.86
N ALA A 48 -0.74 -2.88 -5.54
CA ALA A 48 0.02 -1.95 -4.72
C ALA A 48 1.42 -2.50 -4.50
N GLU A 49 2.42 -1.62 -4.51
CA GLU A 49 3.80 -2.01 -4.21
C GLU A 49 4.39 -1.11 -3.13
N ILE A 50 5.16 -1.72 -2.24
CA ILE A 50 5.96 -1.03 -1.22
C ILE A 50 7.41 -1.23 -1.63
N ARG A 51 8.07 -0.16 -2.08
CA ARG A 51 9.45 -0.18 -2.57
C ARG A 51 10.35 0.59 -1.63
N PHE A 52 11.47 0.00 -1.26
CA PHE A 52 12.48 0.65 -0.41
C PHE A 52 13.84 -0.02 -0.60
N VAL A 53 14.89 0.68 -0.19
CA VAL A 53 16.24 0.15 -0.05
C VAL A 53 16.55 0.07 1.43
N SER A 54 17.01 -1.09 1.89
CA SER A 54 17.48 -1.28 3.27
C SER A 54 18.99 -1.11 3.33
N GLU A 55 19.47 -0.29 4.27
CA GLU A 55 20.89 -0.23 4.62
C GLU A 55 21.28 -1.34 5.62
N GLY A 56 20.28 -1.92 6.30
CA GLY A 56 20.47 -2.96 7.29
C GLY A 56 20.37 -4.39 6.73
N PRO A 57 20.92 -5.38 7.45
CA PRO A 57 20.92 -6.78 7.03
C PRO A 57 19.53 -7.44 7.08
N SER A 58 18.55 -6.81 7.72
CA SER A 58 17.18 -7.32 7.82
C SER A 58 16.14 -6.20 7.85
N VAL A 59 14.94 -6.52 7.39
CA VAL A 59 13.76 -5.64 7.43
C VAL A 59 12.59 -6.39 8.01
N ARG A 60 11.80 -5.70 8.84
CA ARG A 60 10.52 -6.20 9.36
C ARG A 60 9.39 -5.39 8.76
N LEU A 61 8.50 -6.08 8.05
CA LEU A 61 7.23 -5.52 7.57
C LEU A 61 6.08 -6.24 8.26
N THR A 62 5.08 -5.47 8.69
CA THR A 62 3.84 -6.01 9.27
C THR A 62 2.69 -5.57 8.38
N LEU A 63 1.97 -6.54 7.83
CA LEU A 63 0.85 -6.34 6.92
C LEU A 63 -0.37 -7.08 7.46
N SER A 64 -1.55 -6.51 7.24
CA SER A 64 -2.84 -7.10 7.61
C SER A 64 -3.87 -6.81 6.54
N SER A 65 -4.79 -7.76 6.32
CA SER A 65 -5.93 -7.60 5.41
C SER A 65 -7.12 -8.36 5.98
N GLU A 66 -8.33 -7.82 5.80
CA GLU A 66 -9.57 -8.50 6.17
C GLU A 66 -9.97 -9.58 5.13
N GLY A 67 -9.44 -9.49 3.90
CA GLY A 67 -9.69 -10.43 2.82
C GLY A 67 -8.47 -11.23 2.43
N GLN A 68 -8.66 -12.29 1.63
CA GLN A 68 -7.55 -13.02 1.03
C GLN A 68 -6.68 -12.04 0.21
N THR A 69 -5.39 -12.00 0.52
CA THR A 69 -4.44 -11.09 -0.11
C THR A 69 -3.10 -11.78 -0.16
N ASP A 70 -2.53 -11.84 -1.36
CA ASP A 70 -1.18 -12.37 -1.57
C ASP A 70 -0.20 -11.20 -1.60
N ALA A 71 0.85 -11.31 -0.78
CA ALA A 71 1.98 -10.41 -0.81
C ALA A 71 3.21 -11.22 -1.22
N THR A 72 3.97 -10.73 -2.20
CA THR A 72 5.18 -11.39 -2.68
C THR A 72 6.36 -10.46 -2.52
N ILE A 73 7.45 -11.00 -1.99
CA ILE A 73 8.72 -10.29 -1.92
C ILE A 73 9.41 -10.44 -3.27
N PHE A 74 9.75 -9.32 -3.89
CA PHE A 74 10.52 -9.28 -5.12
C PHE A 74 11.85 -8.57 -4.87
N ASN A 75 12.95 -9.32 -5.01
CA ASN A 75 14.31 -8.78 -4.92
C ASN A 75 14.85 -8.57 -6.34
N GLY A 76 14.47 -7.45 -6.95
CA GLY A 76 14.93 -7.09 -8.30
C GLY A 76 16.22 -6.27 -8.29
N PRO A 77 16.91 -6.15 -9.44
CA PRO A 77 17.94 -5.13 -9.61
C PRO A 77 17.29 -3.75 -9.39
N PHE A 78 17.93 -2.91 -8.58
CA PHE A 78 17.50 -1.53 -8.43
C PHE A 78 17.58 -0.85 -9.80
N GLN A 79 16.44 -0.57 -10.44
CA GLN A 79 16.39 0.24 -11.65
C GLN A 79 16.54 1.70 -11.23
N SER A 80 17.79 2.16 -11.12
CA SER A 80 18.05 3.60 -11.04
C SER A 80 17.55 4.25 -12.33
N LYS A 81 16.79 5.34 -12.20
CA LYS A 81 16.50 6.23 -13.32
C LYS A 81 17.75 6.93 -13.81
#